data_AF-X1SRT6-F1
#
_entry.id   AF-X1SRT6-F1
#
_cell.length_a   1.000
_cell.length_b   1.000
_cell.length_c   1.000
_cell.angle_alpha   90.00
_cell.angle_beta   90.00
_cell.angle_gamma   90.00
#
_symmetry.space_group_name_H-M   'P 1'
#
loop_
_entity.id
_entity.type
_entity.pdbx_description
1 polymer ?
#
loop_
_entity_poly.entity_id
_entity_poly.type
_entity_poly.pdbx_seq_one_letter_code
_entity_poly.pdbx_strand_id
1 'polypeptide(L)'
;RDIERLSSLELFLAQISVLTPFPGTPLWKQLENKIIDKDWNHYDIYHLVWKHPHITPEEARSLLAYGQSKINNPLNYSTKLRHKHKKTEIANLQNSRNIITI
;
A
#
# COMPACT_ATOMS: atom_id res chain seq x y z
N ARG A 1 -5.59 7.97 10.54
CA ARG A 1 -4.31 7.77 11.26
C ARG A 1 -3.32 6.95 10.44
N ASP A 2 -3.74 5.85 9.79
CA ASP A 2 -2.80 4.96 9.09
C ASP A 2 -2.24 5.50 7.78
N ILE A 3 -3.04 6.22 6.98
CA ILE A 3 -2.57 6.86 5.73
C ILE A 3 -1.41 7.83 6.01
N GLU A 4 -1.53 8.67 7.03
CA GLU A 4 -0.47 9.60 7.45
C GLU A 4 0.79 8.86 7.88
N ARG A 5 0.63 7.80 8.69
CA ARG A 5 1.75 6.95 9.11
C ARG A 5 2.43 6.31 7.91
N LEU A 6 1.68 5.69 7.01
CA LEU A 6 2.23 5.05 5.80
C LEU A 6 2.93 6.07 4.89
N SER A 7 2.38 7.27 4.74
CA SER A 7 2.99 8.35 3.96
C SER A 7 4.33 8.82 4.56
N SER A 8 4.44 8.82 5.90
CA SER A 8 5.67 9.19 6.62
C SER A 8 6.80 8.14 6.54
N LEU A 9 6.48 6.88 6.21
CA LEU A 9 7.51 5.84 6.07
C LEU A 9 8.31 6.03 4.79
N GLU A 10 9.57 5.63 4.78
CA GLU A 10 10.44 5.67 3.59
C GLU A 10 10.18 4.49 2.62
N LEU A 11 8.92 4.19 2.36
CA LEU A 11 8.55 3.17 1.37
C LEU A 11 8.79 3.69 -0.03
N PHE A 12 9.27 2.81 -0.91
CA PHE A 12 9.27 3.07 -2.34
C PHE A 12 7.82 3.14 -2.82
N LEU A 13 7.10 2.02 -2.78
CA LEU A 13 5.67 1.93 -3.08
C LEU A 13 4.96 1.21 -1.93
N ALA A 14 3.70 1.52 -1.67
CA ALA A 14 2.83 0.68 -0.87
C ALA A 14 1.54 0.37 -1.63
N GLN A 15 1.11 -0.89 -1.57
CA GLN A 15 -0.21 -1.29 -2.04
C GLN A 15 -1.16 -1.33 -0.85
N ILE A 16 -2.25 -0.60 -0.97
CA ILE A 16 -3.42 -0.73 -0.11
C ILE A 16 -4.55 -1.32 -0.95
N SER A 17 -5.45 -2.07 -0.31
CA SER A 17 -6.52 -2.82 -0.97
C SER A 17 -7.82 -2.72 -0.21
N VAL A 18 -8.91 -3.00 -0.90
CA VAL A 18 -10.20 -3.33 -0.28
C VAL A 18 -10.16 -4.79 0.18
N LEU A 19 -10.75 -5.07 1.34
CA LEU A 19 -10.82 -6.43 1.87
C LEU A 19 -11.73 -7.30 0.98
N THR A 20 -11.11 -8.17 0.19
CA THR A 20 -11.80 -9.08 -0.73
C THR A 20 -11.83 -10.49 -0.14
N PRO A 21 -13.01 -11.05 0.19
CA PRO A 21 -13.14 -12.45 0.55
C PRO A 21 -12.94 -13.32 -0.69
N PHE A 22 -11.81 -14.01 -0.84
CA PHE A 22 -11.60 -14.91 -1.97
C PHE A 22 -12.27 -16.28 -1.74
N PRO A 23 -12.92 -16.88 -2.74
CA PRO A 23 -13.52 -18.22 -2.62
C PRO A 23 -12.56 -19.25 -2.05
N GLY A 24 -13.06 -20.10 -1.16
CA GLY A 24 -12.26 -21.14 -0.49
C GLY A 24 -11.43 -20.65 0.70
N THR A 25 -11.35 -19.34 0.96
CA THR A 25 -10.68 -18.82 2.15
C THR A 25 -11.58 -18.86 3.40
N PRO A 26 -11.01 -18.89 4.62
CA PRO A 26 -11.79 -18.74 5.85
C PRO A 26 -12.63 -17.44 5.87
N LEU A 27 -12.07 -16.35 5.33
CA LEU A 27 -12.76 -15.07 5.24
C LEU A 27 -14.01 -15.13 4.35
N TRP A 28 -13.95 -15.88 3.23
CA TRP A 28 -15.14 -16.14 2.42
C TRP A 28 -16.25 -16.78 3.24
N LYS A 29 -15.96 -17.86 3.97
CA LYS A 29 -16.97 -18.54 4.79
C LYS A 29 -17.59 -17.62 5.84
N GLN A 30 -16.79 -16.72 6.43
CA GLN A 30 -17.28 -15.76 7.41
C GLN A 30 -18.20 -14.68 6.80
N LEU A 31 -17.96 -14.31 5.54
CA LEU A 31 -18.67 -13.23 4.85
C LEU A 31 -19.65 -13.72 3.80
N GLU A 32 -19.83 -15.03 3.62
CA GLU A 32 -20.64 -15.63 2.55
C GLU A 32 -22.07 -15.07 2.51
N ASN A 33 -22.71 -14.96 3.68
CA ASN A 33 -24.06 -14.40 3.82
C ASN A 33 -24.13 -12.88 3.59
N LYS A 34 -22.97 -12.22 3.40
CA LYS A 34 -22.85 -10.78 3.14
C LYS A 34 -22.35 -10.49 1.73
N ILE A 35 -22.01 -11.49 0.91
CA ILE A 35 -21.59 -11.25 -0.47
C ILE A 35 -22.75 -10.61 -1.25
N ILE A 36 -22.49 -9.47 -1.89
CA ILE A 36 -23.46 -8.72 -2.70
C ILE A 36 -23.10 -8.74 -4.18
N ASP A 37 -21.88 -9.14 -4.52
CA ASP A 37 -21.38 -9.23 -5.89
C ASP A 37 -20.71 -10.59 -6.14
N LYS A 38 -21.13 -11.27 -7.21
CA LYS A 38 -20.64 -12.58 -7.62
C LYS A 38 -19.94 -12.56 -8.99
N ASP A 39 -19.76 -11.38 -9.58
CA ASP A 39 -18.89 -11.26 -10.75
C ASP A 39 -17.44 -11.43 -10.30
N TRP A 40 -16.81 -12.52 -10.75
CA TRP A 40 -15.44 -12.86 -10.39
C TRP A 40 -14.43 -11.81 -10.88
N ASN A 41 -14.77 -11.00 -11.87
CA ASN A 41 -13.92 -9.90 -12.32
C ASN A 41 -13.76 -8.80 -11.27
N HIS A 42 -14.70 -8.68 -10.32
CA HIS A 42 -14.62 -7.72 -9.22
C HIS A 42 -13.84 -8.25 -8.00
N TYR A 43 -13.34 -9.48 -8.02
CA TYR A 43 -12.48 -10.03 -6.96
C TYR A 43 -11.03 -9.64 -7.19
N ASP A 44 -10.79 -8.34 -7.30
CA ASP A 44 -9.55 -7.77 -7.83
C ASP A 44 -8.79 -6.92 -6.82
N ILE A 45 -9.15 -6.97 -5.52
CA ILE A 45 -8.64 -6.15 -4.42
C ILE A 45 -8.94 -4.64 -4.51
N TYR A 46 -9.73 -4.19 -5.49
CA TYR A 46 -10.18 -2.80 -5.65
C TYR A 46 -11.69 -2.63 -5.42
N HIS A 47 -12.49 -3.66 -5.68
CA HIS A 47 -13.94 -3.60 -5.52
C HIS A 47 -14.42 -4.19 -4.18
N LEU A 48 -15.39 -3.53 -3.56
CA LEU A 48 -16.09 -4.04 -2.39
C LEU A 48 -17.23 -4.96 -2.85
N VAL A 49 -17.01 -6.26 -2.72
CA VAL A 49 -17.94 -7.32 -3.20
C VAL A 49 -18.90 -7.85 -2.12
N TRP A 50 -18.83 -7.30 -0.91
CA TRP A 50 -19.64 -7.72 0.24
C TRP A 50 -20.22 -6.52 0.99
N LYS A 51 -21.34 -6.73 1.69
CA LYS A 51 -22.07 -5.70 2.43
C LYS A 51 -21.31 -5.29 3.69
N HIS A 52 -20.44 -4.29 3.54
CA HIS A 52 -19.81 -3.62 4.67
C HIS A 52 -20.87 -2.83 5.49
N PRO A 53 -20.80 -2.81 6.83
CA PRO A 53 -21.85 -2.19 7.66
C PRO A 53 -21.99 -0.67 7.49
N HIS A 54 -20.93 0.01 7.03
CA HIS A 54 -20.86 1.49 7.02
C HIS A 54 -20.26 2.07 5.74
N ILE A 55 -19.84 1.24 4.78
CA ILE A 55 -19.10 1.71 3.61
C ILE A 55 -19.77 1.11 2.38
N THR A 56 -20.18 1.98 1.46
CA THR A 56 -20.70 1.60 0.14
C THR A 56 -19.56 1.26 -0.82
N PRO A 57 -19.82 0.52 -1.91
CA PRO A 57 -18.80 0.26 -2.94
C PRO A 57 -18.16 1.52 -3.51
N GLU A 58 -18.94 2.57 -3.72
CA GLU A 58 -18.47 3.87 -4.22
C GLU A 58 -17.55 4.58 -3.22
N GLU A 59 -17.92 4.57 -1.93
CA GLU A 59 -17.08 5.10 -0.86
C GLU A 59 -15.78 4.30 -0.71
N ALA A 60 -15.84 2.97 -0.78
CA ALA A 60 -14.65 2.12 -0.74
C ALA A 60 -13.66 2.46 -1.86
N ARG A 61 -14.17 2.61 -3.09
CA ARG A 61 -13.37 3.03 -4.25
C ARG A 61 -12.75 4.41 -4.04
N SER A 62 -13.51 5.36 -3.51
CA SER A 62 -13.05 6.72 -3.23
C SER A 62 -11.98 6.76 -2.14
N LEU A 63 -12.17 6.00 -1.06
CA LEU A 63 -11.21 5.86 0.04
C LEU A 63 -9.91 5.20 -0.43
N LEU A 64 -10.02 4.17 -1.28
CA LEU A 64 -8.86 3.50 -1.86
C LEU A 64 -8.04 4.46 -2.73
N ALA A 65 -8.70 5.20 -3.63
CA ALA A 65 -8.04 6.21 -4.47
C ALA A 65 -7.37 7.31 -3.62
N TYR A 66 -8.06 7.80 -2.59
CA TYR A 66 -7.51 8.78 -1.65
C TYR A 66 -6.24 8.23 -0.98
N GLY A 67 -6.30 7.04 -0.39
CA GLY A 67 -5.15 6.43 0.28
C GLY A 67 -3.98 6.20 -0.66
N GLN A 68 -4.22 5.69 -1.87
CA GLN A 68 -3.19 5.45 -2.86
C GLN A 68 -2.50 6.75 -3.28
N SER A 69 -3.26 7.81 -3.56
CA SER A 69 -2.69 9.12 -3.94
C SER A 69 -1.83 9.75 -2.84
N LYS A 70 -2.21 9.57 -1.58
CA LYS A 70 -1.48 10.12 -0.42
C LYS A 70 -0.22 9.33 -0.10
N ILE A 71 -0.28 8.01 -0.18
CA ILE A 71 0.85 7.15 0.18
C ILE A 71 1.90 7.14 -0.94
N ASN A 72 1.46 7.05 -2.20
CA ASN A 72 2.32 6.88 -3.37
C ASN A 72 2.57 8.19 -4.13
N ASN A 73 2.55 9.35 -3.45
CA ASN A 73 2.79 10.64 -4.08
C ASN A 73 4.22 10.71 -4.66
N PRO A 74 4.40 10.96 -5.98
CA PRO A 74 5.71 10.97 -6.65
C PRO A 74 6.70 12.02 -6.11
N LEU A 75 6.22 13.09 -5.47
CA LEU A 75 7.09 14.07 -4.81
C LEU A 75 7.80 13.46 -3.60
N ASN A 76 7.17 12.49 -2.93
CA ASN A 76 7.78 11.73 -1.86
C ASN A 76 8.84 10.75 -2.41
N TYR A 77 8.64 10.20 -3.61
CA TYR A 77 9.59 9.28 -4.25
C TYR A 77 10.93 9.95 -4.57
N SER A 78 10.91 11.07 -5.29
CA SER A 78 12.14 11.74 -5.75
C SER A 78 13.01 12.18 -4.58
N THR A 79 12.37 12.70 -3.53
CA THR A 79 13.03 13.06 -2.27
C THR A 79 13.64 11.83 -1.60
N LYS A 80 12.90 10.73 -1.47
CA LYS A 80 13.38 9.49 -0.83
C LYS A 80 14.50 8.79 -1.61
N LEU A 81 14.40 8.72 -2.94
CA LEU A 81 15.45 8.19 -3.82
C LEU A 81 16.76 8.97 -3.65
N ARG A 82 16.69 10.32 -3.62
CA ARG A 82 17.85 11.17 -3.39
C ARG A 82 18.51 10.92 -2.04
N HIS A 83 17.72 10.71 -0.97
CA HIS A 83 18.26 10.39 0.36
C HIS A 83 18.93 9.01 0.38
N LYS A 84 18.33 8.00 -0.26
CA LYS A 84 18.93 6.66 -0.37
C LYS A 84 20.27 6.69 -1.12
N HIS A 85 20.32 7.35 -2.28
CA HIS A 85 21.56 7.51 -3.06
C HIS A 85 22.65 8.22 -2.23
N LYS A 86 22.34 9.33 -1.56
CA LYS A 86 23.30 10.03 -0.68
C LYS A 86 23.80 9.14 0.46
N LYS A 87 22.92 8.40 1.15
CA LYS A 87 23.32 7.50 2.24
C LYS A 87 24.28 6.42 1.76
N THR A 88 23.99 5.82 0.61
CA THR A 88 24.85 4.79 0.00
C THR A 88 26.21 5.36 -0.42
N GLU A 89 26.22 6.56 -1.01
CA GLU A 89 27.46 7.24 -1.43
C GLU A 89 28.35 7.59 -0.22
N ILE A 90 27.76 8.11 0.87
CA ILE A 90 28.49 8.40 2.12
C ILE A 90 29.05 7.12 2.75
N ALA A 91 28.25 6.04 2.81
CA ALA A 91 28.71 4.77 3.36
C ALA A 91 29.87 4.17 2.55
N ASN A 92 29.82 4.27 1.22
CA ASN A 92 30.90 3.83 0.34
C ASN A 92 32.18 4.66 0.54
N LEU A 93 32.06 5.99 0.64
CA LEU A 93 33.21 6.88 0.91
C LEU A 93 33.88 6.59 2.25
N GLN A 94 33.10 6.33 3.30
CA GLN A 94 33.62 5.96 4.62
C GLN A 94 34.32 4.60 4.58
N ASN A 95 33.76 3.63 3.86
CA ASN A 95 34.37 2.31 3.72
C ASN A 95 35.70 2.38 2.93
N SER A 96 35.77 3.16 1.85
CA SER A 96 37.00 3.37 1.09
C SER A 96 38.09 4.09 1.90
N ARG A 97 37.74 5.08 2.74
CA ARG A 97 38.71 5.74 3.62
C ARG A 97 39.31 4.79 4.66
N ASN A 98 38.52 3.87 5.20
CA ASN A 98 39.00 2.88 6.16
C ASN A 98 39.97 1.85 5.53
N ILE A 99 39.82 1.55 4.23
CA ILE A 99 40.74 0.65 3.50
C ILE A 99 42.06 1.33 3.14
N ILE A 100 42.09 2.65 2.96
CA ILE A 100 43.30 3.40 2.57
C ILE A 100 44.15 3.82 3.79
N THR A 101 43.62 3.70 5.01
CA THR A 101 44.29 4.15 6.26
C THR A 101 44.93 3.00 7.07
N ILE A 102 45.22 1.86 6.43
CA ILE A 102 45.93 0.70 7.03
C ILE A 102 47.34 0.55 6.48
#